data_AF-A0A7K8PWF2-F1
#
_entry.id   AF-A0A7K8PWF2-F1
#
_cell.length_a   1.000
_cell.length_b   1.000
_cell.length_c   1.000
_cell.angle_alpha   90.00
_cell.angle_beta   90.00
_cell.angle_gamma   90.00
#
_symmetry.space_group_name_H-M   'P 1'
#
loop_
_entity.id
_entity.type
_entity.pdbx_description
1 polymer ?
#
loop_
_entity_poly.entity_id
_entity_poly.type
_entity_poly.pdbx_seq_one_letter_code
_entity_poly.pdbx_strand_id
1 'polypeptide(L)'
;MDGAWVGTWRPHRPRGPIMAQFTSPGPKYSIPGTTGYLAHSPTKAKAPAYTFQGAKPPAADSCSPGPRYYVQPSITRNGKYVAPAQHICGLPKIKTEVTPGPSEY
;
A
#
# COMPACT_ATOMS: atom_id res chain seq x y z
N MET A 1 73.86 24.63 29.11
CA MET A 1 74.64 23.95 28.05
C MET A 1 73.95 24.28 26.75
N ASP A 2 74.30 25.42 26.16
CA ASP A 2 73.60 25.98 25.00
C ASP A 2 74.33 25.52 23.74
N GLY A 3 73.79 24.46 23.12
CA GLY A 3 74.29 23.92 21.86
C GLY A 3 74.12 24.93 20.71
N ALA A 4 75.12 24.96 19.83
CA ALA A 4 75.29 25.92 18.74
C ALA A 4 74.12 25.93 17.73
N TRP A 5 73.47 27.10 17.60
CA TRP A 5 72.57 27.41 16.49
C TRP A 5 73.36 28.12 15.38
N VAL A 6 73.30 27.61 14.15
CA VAL A 6 73.97 28.21 12.99
C VAL A 6 73.03 29.24 12.35
N GLY A 7 73.39 30.52 12.44
CA GLY A 7 72.74 31.64 11.73
C GLY A 7 71.61 32.36 12.46
N THR A 8 71.14 33.47 11.89
CA THR A 8 70.09 34.37 12.44
C THR A 8 68.67 33.82 12.33
N TRP A 9 68.50 32.66 11.70
CA TRP A 9 67.19 32.05 11.53
C TRP A 9 66.66 31.55 12.87
N ARG A 10 65.45 32.00 13.23
CA ARG A 10 64.72 31.51 14.40
C ARG A 10 63.48 30.75 13.92
N PRO A 11 63.19 29.54 14.45
CA PRO A 11 61.96 28.86 14.12
C PRO A 11 60.77 29.75 14.49
N HIS A 12 59.88 30.00 13.52
CA HIS A 12 58.66 30.73 13.80
C HIS A 12 57.73 29.86 14.66
N ARG A 13 57.04 30.47 15.64
CA ARG A 13 55.97 29.76 16.36
C ARG A 13 54.92 29.34 15.32
N PRO A 14 54.54 28.05 15.26
CA PRO A 14 53.52 27.60 14.31
C PRO A 14 52.23 28.39 14.55
N ARG A 15 51.61 28.84 13.45
CA ARG A 15 50.42 29.72 13.49
C ARG A 15 49.17 29.04 14.07
N GLY A 16 49.22 27.71 14.20
CA GLY A 16 48.17 26.87 14.73
C GLY A 16 48.62 25.41 14.71
N PRO A 17 47.77 24.49 15.22
CA PRO A 17 48.04 23.07 15.17
C PRO A 17 48.11 22.56 13.72
N ILE A 18 49.05 21.66 13.43
CA ILE A 18 49.21 21.02 12.12
C ILE A 18 48.71 19.58 12.17
N MET A 19 48.22 19.04 11.05
CA MET A 19 47.61 17.70 11.02
C MET A 19 48.53 16.58 11.52
N ALA A 20 49.85 16.73 11.33
CA ALA A 20 50.85 15.77 11.80
C ALA A 20 50.92 15.63 13.33
N GLN A 21 50.32 16.56 14.10
CA GLN A 21 50.29 16.52 15.56
C GLN A 21 49.14 15.67 16.13
N PHE A 22 48.19 15.22 15.31
CA PHE A 22 47.07 14.40 15.74
C PHE A 22 47.26 12.93 15.35
N THR A 23 47.05 12.03 16.31
CA THR A 23 47.13 10.57 16.13
C THR A 23 45.86 9.98 15.52
N SER A 24 44.73 10.68 15.64
CA SER A 24 43.49 10.40 14.95
C SER A 24 43.35 11.33 13.74
N PRO A 25 42.48 11.03 12.75
CA PRO A 25 42.12 11.96 11.68
C PRO A 25 41.33 13.15 12.26
N GLY A 26 41.96 13.96 13.11
CA GLY A 26 41.40 15.18 13.66
C GLY A 26 41.05 16.16 12.56
N PRO A 27 40.17 17.12 12.85
CA PRO A 27 38.89 17.36 12.19
C PRO A 27 39.01 17.63 10.69
N LYS A 28 39.37 16.61 9.89
CA LYS A 28 39.34 16.71 8.43
C LYS A 28 37.91 16.97 7.93
N TYR A 29 36.95 16.56 8.74
CA TYR A 29 35.53 16.81 8.58
C TYR A 29 35.09 17.43 9.90
N SER A 30 34.83 18.74 9.94
CA SER A 30 34.18 19.40 11.06
C SER A 30 32.74 18.90 11.19
N ILE A 31 32.56 17.62 11.54
CA ILE A 31 31.26 16.98 11.67
C ILE A 31 30.68 17.49 12.98
N PRO A 32 29.54 18.22 12.95
CA PRO A 32 28.92 18.71 14.17
C PRO A 32 28.57 17.54 15.08
N GLY A 33 28.84 17.71 16.38
CA GLY A 33 28.42 16.77 17.42
C GLY A 33 26.92 16.51 17.29
N THR A 34 26.50 15.24 17.35
CA THR A 34 25.11 14.85 17.10
C THR A 34 24.20 15.03 18.33
N THR A 35 24.68 15.74 19.34
CA THR A 35 24.07 15.89 20.66
C THR A 35 23.32 17.22 20.72
N GLY A 36 22.03 17.20 21.10
CA GLY A 36 21.18 18.41 21.22
C GLY A 36 19.97 18.42 20.28
N TYR A 37 20.00 17.68 19.18
CA TYR A 37 18.81 17.22 18.44
C TYR A 37 19.19 15.92 17.72
N LEU A 38 18.58 14.81 18.13
CA LEU A 38 18.98 13.48 17.67
C LEU A 38 18.70 13.33 16.16
N ALA A 39 19.77 13.20 15.36
CA ALA A 39 19.82 13.00 13.91
C ALA A 39 19.71 14.26 12.99
N HIS A 40 20.68 15.18 13.10
CA HIS A 40 20.91 16.24 12.12
C HIS A 40 21.55 15.74 10.79
N SER A 41 22.21 14.58 10.80
CA SER A 41 22.86 14.03 9.59
C SER A 41 21.85 13.40 8.62
N PRO A 42 21.72 13.91 7.37
CA PRO A 42 20.77 13.41 6.37
C PRO A 42 21.17 12.05 5.76
N THR A 43 22.41 11.61 5.96
CA THR A 43 22.92 10.32 5.45
C THR A 43 22.40 9.12 6.25
N LYS A 44 21.84 9.32 7.45
CA LYS A 44 21.33 8.22 8.28
C LYS A 44 19.83 8.04 8.07
N ALA A 45 19.40 6.81 7.82
CA ALA A 45 17.99 6.47 7.72
C ALA A 45 17.26 6.82 9.03
N LYS A 46 16.09 7.45 8.91
CA LYS A 46 15.25 7.88 10.03
C LYS A 46 13.79 7.50 9.77
N ALA A 47 13.09 7.02 10.79
CA ALA A 47 11.65 6.81 10.75
C ALA A 47 10.91 8.16 10.62
N PRO A 48 9.71 8.18 10.00
CA PRO A 48 8.93 9.40 9.86
C PRO A 48 8.56 10.01 11.22
N ALA A 49 8.45 11.34 11.27
CA ALA A 49 8.11 12.06 12.50
C ALA A 49 6.66 11.80 12.97
N TYR A 50 5.78 11.38 12.05
CA TYR A 50 4.37 11.10 12.32
C TYR A 50 3.95 9.83 11.61
N THR A 51 3.10 9.04 12.26
CA THR A 51 2.49 7.84 11.69
C THR A 51 1.12 8.19 11.12
N PHE A 52 0.85 7.81 9.88
CA PHE A 52 -0.52 7.77 9.38
C PHE A 52 -1.17 6.46 9.81
N GLN A 53 -2.43 6.51 10.24
CA GLN A 53 -3.22 5.31 10.56
C GLN A 53 -3.25 4.40 9.33
N GLY A 54 -2.89 3.12 9.50
CA GLY A 54 -2.98 2.12 8.43
C GLY A 54 -4.42 1.96 7.94
N ALA A 55 -4.58 1.52 6.68
CA ALA A 55 -5.89 1.22 6.15
C ALA A 55 -6.62 0.21 7.05
N LYS A 56 -7.90 0.47 7.33
CA LYS A 56 -8.74 -0.50 8.07
C LYS A 56 -8.74 -1.82 7.32
N PRO A 57 -8.66 -2.97 8.00
CA PRO A 57 -8.79 -4.26 7.34
C PRO A 57 -10.11 -4.27 6.54
N PRO A 58 -10.14 -4.92 5.36
CA PRO A 58 -11.38 -5.06 4.62
C PRO A 58 -12.44 -5.66 5.55
N ALA A 59 -13.64 -5.08 5.51
CA ALA A 59 -14.77 -5.63 6.25
C ALA A 59 -14.93 -7.10 5.84
N ALA A 60 -15.05 -7.99 6.82
CA ALA A 60 -15.19 -9.42 6.59
C ALA A 60 -16.25 -9.66 5.50
N ASP A 61 -15.92 -10.55 4.55
CA ASP A 61 -16.68 -10.88 3.34
C ASP A 61 -18.10 -11.36 3.65
N SER A 62 -19.00 -10.48 4.06
CA SER A 62 -20.45 -10.69 4.15
C SER A 62 -21.17 -9.39 4.51
N CYS A 63 -20.96 -8.34 3.72
CA CYS A 63 -21.85 -7.19 3.74
C CYS A 63 -22.46 -6.96 2.35
N SER A 64 -23.02 -8.03 1.79
CA SER A 64 -24.09 -7.88 0.82
C SER A 64 -25.41 -7.71 1.59
N PRO A 65 -26.38 -6.92 1.10
CA PRO A 65 -27.74 -6.87 1.65
C PRO A 65 -28.49 -8.17 1.36
N GLY A 66 -27.89 -9.31 1.71
CA GLY A 66 -28.51 -10.61 1.64
C GLY A 66 -29.61 -10.69 2.69
N PRO A 67 -30.69 -11.44 2.42
CA PRO A 67 -31.76 -11.60 3.39
C PRO A 67 -31.21 -12.14 4.71
N ARG A 68 -31.63 -11.53 5.83
CA ARG A 68 -31.25 -11.94 7.21
C ARG A 68 -31.69 -13.36 7.56
N TYR A 69 -32.48 -13.98 6.69
CA TYR A 69 -33.03 -15.32 6.85
C TYR A 69 -32.93 -16.10 5.54
N TYR A 70 -32.89 -17.41 5.65
CA TYR A 70 -32.90 -18.31 4.51
C TYR A 70 -34.22 -18.17 3.73
N VAL A 71 -34.13 -17.81 2.46
CA VAL A 71 -35.27 -17.82 1.52
C VAL A 71 -35.23 -19.13 0.75
N GLN A 72 -36.33 -19.88 0.74
CA GLN A 72 -36.41 -21.11 -0.05
C GLN A 72 -36.21 -20.78 -1.54
N PRO A 73 -35.31 -21.48 -2.27
CA PRO A 73 -35.06 -21.23 -3.69
C PRO A 73 -36.28 -21.40 -4.61
N SER A 74 -37.33 -22.07 -4.13
CA SER A 74 -38.58 -22.29 -4.86
C SER A 74 -39.54 -21.10 -4.79
N ILE A 75 -39.19 -19.98 -4.17
CA ILE A 75 -40.05 -18.80 -4.07
C ILE A 75 -39.76 -17.85 -5.25
N THR A 76 -40.77 -17.56 -6.06
CA THR A 76 -40.72 -16.59 -7.16
C THR A 76 -41.51 -15.32 -6.81
N ARG A 77 -41.48 -14.27 -7.65
CA ARG A 77 -42.30 -13.04 -7.48
C ARG A 77 -43.80 -13.33 -7.29
N ASN A 78 -44.29 -14.43 -7.85
CA ASN A 78 -45.70 -14.79 -7.84
C ASN A 78 -46.04 -15.84 -6.75
N GLY A 79 -45.08 -16.19 -5.89
CA GLY A 79 -45.23 -17.22 -4.86
C GLY A 79 -44.39 -18.47 -5.12
N LYS A 80 -44.71 -19.56 -4.40
CA LYS A 80 -43.98 -20.84 -4.48
C LYS A 80 -44.16 -21.47 -5.86
N TYR A 81 -43.04 -21.77 -6.51
CA TYR A 81 -43.00 -22.52 -7.75
C TYR A 81 -43.57 -23.92 -7.54
N VAL A 82 -44.56 -24.27 -8.36
CA VAL A 82 -45.14 -25.60 -8.46
C VAL A 82 -44.99 -26.02 -9.92
N ALA A 83 -44.45 -27.22 -10.16
CA ALA A 83 -44.33 -27.75 -11.51
C ALA A 83 -45.73 -27.86 -12.15
N PRO A 84 -45.87 -27.59 -13.47
CA PRO A 84 -47.15 -27.70 -14.14
C PRO A 84 -47.69 -29.14 -14.01
N ALA A 85 -48.96 -29.28 -13.66
CA ALA A 85 -49.63 -30.57 -13.63
C ALA A 85 -49.72 -31.13 -15.06
N GLN A 86 -49.32 -32.39 -15.25
CA GLN A 86 -49.50 -33.06 -16.54
C GLN A 86 -50.95 -33.48 -16.70
N HIS A 87 -51.49 -33.27 -17.90
CA HIS A 87 -52.84 -33.73 -18.23
C HIS A 87 -52.84 -35.25 -18.41
N ILE A 88 -53.65 -35.96 -17.61
CA ILE A 88 -53.79 -37.43 -17.70
C ILE A 88 -54.61 -37.84 -18.93
N CYS A 89 -55.54 -36.98 -19.36
CA CYS A 89 -56.33 -37.16 -20.58
C CYS A 89 -55.87 -36.11 -21.59
N GLY A 90 -55.60 -36.52 -22.85
CA GLY A 90 -54.95 -35.70 -23.87
C GLY A 90 -55.54 -34.30 -24.05
N LEU A 91 -54.68 -33.35 -24.43
CA LEU A 91 -55.07 -31.96 -24.69
C LEU A 91 -56.13 -31.86 -25.81
N PRO A 92 -57.09 -30.92 -25.73
CA PRO A 92 -58.01 -30.67 -26.83
C PRO A 92 -57.23 -30.24 -28.08
N LYS A 93 -57.57 -30.84 -29.23
CA LYS A 93 -56.98 -30.46 -30.52
C LYS A 93 -57.37 -29.02 -30.85
N ILE A 94 -56.41 -28.11 -30.80
CA ILE A 94 -56.60 -26.74 -31.27
C ILE A 94 -56.70 -26.81 -32.79
N LYS A 95 -57.79 -26.28 -33.36
CA LYS A 95 -57.92 -26.12 -34.81
C LYS A 95 -56.98 -24.99 -35.22
N THR A 96 -55.86 -25.33 -35.85
CA THR A 96 -54.99 -24.33 -36.46
C THR A 96 -55.75 -23.71 -37.63
N GLU A 97 -55.96 -22.39 -37.60
CA GLU A 97 -56.49 -21.68 -38.76
C GLU A 97 -55.46 -21.77 -39.89
N VAL A 98 -55.86 -22.37 -41.01
CA VAL A 98 -55.02 -22.47 -42.21
C VAL A 98 -55.13 -21.12 -42.92
N THR A 99 -54.11 -20.29 -42.80
CA THR A 99 -53.98 -19.09 -43.64
C THR A 99 -53.62 -19.54 -45.07
N PRO A 100 -54.28 -19.03 -46.12
CA PRO A 100 -53.93 -19.37 -47.49
C PRO A 100 -52.47 -19.03 -47.78
N GLY A 101 -51.83 -19.82 -48.62
CA GLY A 101 -50.48 -19.54 -49.08
C GLY A 101 -50.41 -18.22 -49.86
N PRO A 102 -49.24 -17.59 -49.97
CA PRO A 102 -49.06 -16.32 -50.69
C PRO A 102 -49.44 -16.37 -52.18
N SER A 103 -49.65 -17.57 -52.77
CA SER A 103 -50.13 -17.79 -54.13
C SER A 103 -51.63 -18.09 -54.25
N GLU A 104 -52.37 -18.09 -53.14
CA GLU A 104 -53.79 -18.47 -53.04
C GLU A 104 -54.71 -17.28 -52.69
N TYR A 105 -54.19 -16.06 -52.80
CA TYR A 105 -54.95 -14.81 -52.74
C TYR A 105 -55.32 -14.31 -54.14
#